data_AF-T1GKC5-F1
#
_entry.id   AF-T1GKC5-F1
#
_cell.length_a   1.000
_cell.length_b   1.000
_cell.length_c   1.000
_cell.angle_alpha   90.00
_cell.angle_beta   90.00
_cell.angle_gamma   90.00
#
_symmetry.space_group_name_H-M   'P 1'
#
loop_
_entity.id
_entity.type
_entity.pdbx_description
1 polymer ?
#
loop_
_entity_poly.entity_id
_entity_poly.type
_entity_poly.pdbx_seq_one_letter_code
_entity_poly.pdbx_strand_id
1 'polypeptide(L)'
;MTNLVLPSMVARKKGLIINIASMSGIIPNPLLSLYSGTKAFVDKFTEDLNTEYKDQGIMIQSVLPGFVCSNMSKIKRPSLMAPSADTFVASALNTLGYTRHTTGYLPHAFMALIINTMSVQLLATRKKALKHEKKN
;
A
#
# COMPACT_ATOMS: atom_id res chain seq x y z
N MET A 1 -0.02 -18.91 -0.50
CA MET A 1 -1.28 -18.82 0.27
C MET A 1 -2.49 -18.54 -0.61
N THR A 2 -2.50 -17.45 -1.40
CA THR A 2 -3.64 -17.09 -2.27
C THR A 2 -4.13 -18.24 -3.14
N ASN A 3 -3.24 -18.89 -3.89
CA ASN A 3 -3.60 -20.02 -4.75
C ASN A 3 -4.24 -21.21 -4.01
N LEU A 4 -3.95 -21.40 -2.72
CA LEU A 4 -4.54 -22.51 -1.95
C LEU A 4 -6.00 -22.25 -1.58
N VAL A 5 -6.36 -21.00 -1.28
CA VAL A 5 -7.70 -20.64 -0.81
C VAL A 5 -8.63 -20.19 -1.93
N LEU A 6 -8.06 -19.62 -3.00
CA LEU A 6 -8.80 -18.97 -4.07
C LEU A 6 -9.75 -19.92 -4.83
N PRO A 7 -9.37 -21.16 -5.21
CA PRO A 7 -10.29 -22.08 -5.88
C PRO A 7 -11.56 -22.36 -5.06
N SER A 8 -11.41 -22.48 -3.72
CA SER A 8 -12.55 -22.70 -2.82
C SER A 8 -13.45 -21.46 -2.72
N MET A 9 -12.88 -20.25 -2.79
CA MET A 9 -13.66 -19.00 -2.77
C MET A 9 -14.46 -18.83 -4.07
N VAL A 10 -13.84 -19.18 -5.22
CA VAL A 10 -14.49 -19.19 -6.54
C VAL A 10 -15.67 -20.15 -6.56
N ALA A 11 -15.49 -21.39 -6.09
CA ALA A 11 -16.56 -22.38 -6.04
C ALA A 11 -17.78 -21.91 -5.22
N ARG A 12 -17.55 -21.15 -4.15
CA ARG A 12 -18.59 -20.59 -3.29
C ARG A 12 -19.11 -19.22 -3.75
N LYS A 13 -18.54 -18.64 -4.81
CA LYS A 13 -18.78 -17.26 -5.28
C LYS A 13 -18.71 -16.20 -4.17
N LYS A 14 -17.86 -16.45 -3.17
CA LYS A 14 -17.74 -15.60 -1.97
C LYS A 14 -16.37 -15.79 -1.31
N GLY A 15 -15.64 -14.69 -1.19
CA GLY A 15 -14.36 -14.66 -0.50
C GLY A 15 -13.83 -13.26 -0.27
N LEU A 16 -12.93 -13.14 0.70
CA LEU A 16 -12.16 -11.93 0.98
C LEU A 16 -10.69 -12.33 1.16
N ILE A 17 -9.80 -11.67 0.44
CA ILE A 17 -8.35 -11.76 0.60
C ILE A 17 -7.83 -10.36 0.87
N ILE A 18 -7.07 -10.21 1.96
CA ILE A 18 -6.39 -8.96 2.31
C ILE A 18 -4.90 -9.25 2.27
N ASN A 19 -4.20 -8.63 1.34
CA ASN A 19 -2.74 -8.72 1.25
C ASN A 19 -2.12 -7.45 1.84
N ILE A 20 -1.12 -7.65 2.70
CA ILE A 20 -0.41 -6.55 3.35
C ILE A 20 0.84 -6.20 2.52
N ALA A 21 0.71 -5.15 1.72
CA ALA A 21 1.79 -4.49 1.02
C ALA A 21 2.53 -3.50 1.96
N SER A 22 2.99 -2.36 1.45
CA SER A 22 3.65 -1.31 2.24
C SER A 22 3.72 -0.03 1.42
N MET A 23 3.64 1.14 2.09
CA MET A 23 4.00 2.41 1.47
C MET A 23 5.43 2.43 0.93
N SER A 24 6.32 1.58 1.46
CA SER A 24 7.69 1.46 0.94
C SER A 24 7.77 0.88 -0.48
N GLY A 25 6.70 0.25 -0.99
CA GLY A 25 6.63 -0.27 -2.36
C GLY A 25 6.37 0.82 -3.41
N ILE A 26 5.78 1.94 -3.00
CA ILE A 26 5.41 3.06 -3.89
C ILE A 26 6.34 4.28 -3.74
N ILE A 27 7.09 4.36 -2.64
CA ILE A 27 8.00 5.48 -2.33
C ILE A 27 9.45 4.99 -2.36
N PRO A 28 10.39 5.75 -2.95
CA PRO A 28 11.82 5.43 -2.89
C PRO A 28 12.30 5.35 -1.44
N ASN A 29 12.78 4.18 -1.03
CA ASN A 29 13.35 3.94 0.30
C ASN A 29 14.77 3.37 0.18
N PRO A 30 15.80 4.23 0.26
CA PRO A 30 17.18 3.77 0.30
C PRO A 30 17.39 2.75 1.41
N LEU A 31 18.27 1.77 1.19
CA LEU A 31 18.57 0.68 2.13
C LEU A 31 17.46 -0.38 2.30
N LEU A 32 16.28 -0.19 1.71
CA LEU A 32 15.17 -1.14 1.77
C LEU A 32 14.78 -1.71 0.39
N SER A 33 15.68 -1.64 -0.60
CA SER A 33 15.37 -1.98 -2.01
C SER A 33 14.68 -3.34 -2.20
N LEU A 34 15.18 -4.40 -1.54
CA LEU A 34 14.57 -5.73 -1.64
C LEU A 34 13.20 -5.78 -0.99
N TYR A 35 13.07 -5.22 0.22
CA TYR A 35 11.79 -5.13 0.92
C TYR A 35 10.77 -4.33 0.09
N SER A 36 11.14 -3.14 -0.38
CA SER A 36 10.34 -2.31 -1.26
C SER A 36 9.91 -3.05 -2.53
N GLY A 37 10.83 -3.75 -3.21
CA GLY A 37 10.52 -4.54 -4.40
C GLY A 37 9.49 -5.64 -4.13
N THR A 38 9.65 -6.39 -3.03
CA THR A 38 8.68 -7.43 -2.65
C THR A 38 7.30 -6.86 -2.33
N LYS A 39 7.24 -5.68 -1.69
CA LYS A 39 5.97 -5.03 -1.34
C LYS A 39 5.29 -4.41 -2.55
N ALA A 40 6.06 -3.89 -3.52
CA ALA A 40 5.53 -3.46 -4.81
C ALA A 40 4.95 -4.65 -5.60
N PHE A 41 5.62 -5.81 -5.59
CA PHE A 41 5.06 -7.03 -6.18
C PHE A 41 3.74 -7.44 -5.53
N VAL A 42 3.68 -7.46 -4.19
CA VAL A 42 2.44 -7.82 -3.46
C VAL A 42 1.30 -6.89 -3.85
N ASP A 43 1.57 -5.58 -3.94
CA ASP A 43 0.56 -4.60 -4.33
C ASP A 43 0.02 -4.88 -5.74
N LYS A 44 0.91 -4.99 -6.72
CA LYS A 44 0.53 -5.22 -8.11
C LYS A 44 -0.18 -6.57 -8.31
N PHE A 45 0.36 -7.62 -7.71
CA PHE A 45 -0.25 -8.96 -7.71
C PHE A 45 -1.67 -8.93 -7.16
N THR A 46 -1.93 -8.12 -6.12
CA THR A 46 -3.25 -8.02 -5.49
C THR A 46 -4.24 -7.26 -6.37
N GLU A 47 -3.80 -6.16 -7.00
CA GLU A 47 -4.63 -5.38 -7.92
C GLU A 47 -5.03 -6.19 -9.16
N ASP A 48 -4.07 -6.91 -9.75
CA ASP A 48 -4.31 -7.72 -10.95
C ASP A 48 -5.25 -8.90 -10.62
N LEU A 49 -5.02 -9.60 -9.51
CA LEU A 49 -5.93 -10.64 -9.04
C LEU A 49 -7.34 -10.10 -8.73
N ASN A 50 -7.45 -8.92 -8.10
CA ASN A 50 -8.76 -8.34 -7.86
C ASN A 50 -9.49 -8.09 -9.20
N THR A 51 -8.77 -7.65 -10.23
CA THR A 51 -9.34 -7.43 -11.56
C THR A 51 -9.81 -8.73 -12.22
N GLU A 52 -9.08 -9.82 -12.06
CA GLU A 52 -9.43 -11.15 -12.58
C GLU A 52 -10.63 -11.80 -11.86
N TYR A 53 -10.78 -11.55 -10.55
CA TYR A 53 -11.72 -12.30 -9.70
C TYR A 53 -12.89 -11.46 -9.15
N LYS A 54 -12.95 -10.15 -9.37
CA LYS A 54 -14.04 -9.27 -8.87
C LYS A 54 -15.44 -9.74 -9.31
N ASP A 55 -15.58 -10.23 -10.53
CA ASP A 55 -16.87 -10.66 -11.09
C ASP A 55 -17.28 -12.06 -10.61
N GLN A 56 -16.39 -12.75 -9.89
CA GLN A 56 -16.62 -14.07 -9.30
C GLN A 56 -17.08 -13.98 -7.83
N GLY A 57 -17.42 -12.78 -7.34
CA GLY A 57 -17.86 -12.56 -5.96
C GLY A 57 -16.73 -12.57 -4.93
N ILE A 58 -15.48 -12.38 -5.38
CA ILE A 58 -14.30 -12.38 -4.52
C ILE A 58 -13.78 -10.95 -4.39
N MET A 59 -13.63 -10.50 -3.14
CA MET A 59 -12.99 -9.25 -2.83
C MET A 59 -11.51 -9.50 -2.55
N ILE A 60 -10.63 -8.81 -3.27
CA ILE A 60 -9.19 -8.88 -3.01
C ILE A 60 -8.71 -7.44 -2.79
N GLN A 61 -8.16 -7.16 -1.61
CA GLN A 61 -7.76 -5.82 -1.19
C GLN A 61 -6.25 -5.77 -0.89
N SER A 62 -5.57 -4.78 -1.46
CA SER A 62 -4.21 -4.40 -1.12
C SER A 62 -4.24 -3.32 -0.04
N VAL A 63 -3.57 -3.60 1.09
CA VAL A 63 -3.37 -2.62 2.17
C VAL A 63 -1.90 -2.23 2.19
N LEU A 64 -1.61 -0.93 2.13
CA LEU A 64 -0.27 -0.35 2.11
C LEU A 64 -0.05 0.49 3.38
N PRO A 65 0.26 -0.15 4.53
CA PRO A 65 0.47 0.59 5.76
C PRO A 65 1.68 1.52 5.65
N GLY A 66 1.59 2.65 6.35
CA GLY A 66 2.75 3.38 6.83
C GLY A 66 3.33 2.71 8.09
N PHE A 67 4.00 3.49 8.94
CA PHE A 67 4.50 2.95 10.20
C PHE A 67 3.36 2.53 11.13
N VAL A 68 3.51 1.40 11.80
CA VAL A 68 2.60 0.89 12.84
C VAL A 68 3.45 0.52 14.06
N CYS A 69 2.98 0.88 15.26
CA CYS A 69 3.64 0.59 16.53
C CYS A 69 3.71 -0.93 16.75
N SER A 70 4.87 -1.53 16.49
CA SER A 70 5.08 -2.98 16.50
C SER A 70 6.57 -3.32 16.68
N ASN A 71 6.86 -4.59 16.94
CA ASN A 71 8.25 -5.08 17.04
C ASN A 71 9.05 -4.86 15.74
N MET A 72 8.38 -4.91 14.58
CA MET A 72 9.02 -4.70 13.27
C MET A 72 9.49 -3.25 13.08
N SER A 73 8.68 -2.26 13.49
CA SER A 73 9.04 -0.85 13.36
C SER A 73 9.94 -0.35 14.50
N LYS A 74 10.08 -1.12 15.59
CA LYS A 74 10.78 -0.74 16.83
C LYS A 74 10.22 0.53 17.50
N ILE A 75 9.02 0.96 17.11
CA ILE A 75 8.31 2.09 17.72
C ILE A 75 7.63 1.58 18.99
N LYS A 76 7.95 2.20 20.13
CA LYS A 76 7.46 1.77 21.46
C LYS A 76 6.18 2.49 21.90
N ARG A 77 5.91 3.67 21.36
CA ARG A 77 4.78 4.51 21.75
C ARG A 77 3.93 4.82 20.51
N PRO A 78 2.62 4.55 20.55
CA PRO A 78 1.74 4.88 19.44
C PRO A 78 1.64 6.40 19.27
N SER A 79 1.47 6.84 18.04
CA SER A 79 1.27 8.23 17.66
C SER A 79 0.26 8.34 16.53
N LEU A 80 -0.14 9.57 16.17
CA LEU A 80 -1.07 9.79 15.06
C LEU A 80 -0.58 9.19 13.73
N MET A 81 0.73 9.18 13.48
CA MET A 81 1.32 8.63 12.24
C MET A 81 1.81 7.19 12.39
N ALA A 82 1.90 6.68 13.63
CA ALA A 82 2.25 5.31 13.94
C ALA A 82 1.25 4.74 14.97
N PRO A 83 0.02 4.38 14.55
CA PRO A 83 -1.01 3.87 15.45
C PRO A 83 -0.59 2.54 16.10
N SER A 84 -1.29 2.13 17.16
CA SER A 84 -1.18 0.75 17.65
C SER A 84 -1.69 -0.24 16.60
N ALA A 85 -1.28 -1.50 16.73
CA ALA A 85 -1.76 -2.57 15.84
C ALA A 85 -3.30 -2.67 15.86
N ASP A 86 -3.91 -2.62 17.05
CA ASP A 86 -5.37 -2.73 17.19
C ASP A 86 -6.11 -1.58 16.51
N THR A 87 -5.63 -0.33 16.70
CA THR A 87 -6.22 0.84 16.03
C THR A 87 -6.05 0.75 14.52
N PHE A 88 -4.88 0.30 14.05
CA PHE A 88 -4.64 0.11 12.62
C PHE A 88 -5.57 -0.94 12.02
N VAL A 89 -5.72 -2.10 12.68
CA VAL A 89 -6.60 -3.19 12.22
C VAL A 89 -8.06 -2.73 12.18
N ALA A 90 -8.54 -2.08 13.24
CA ALA A 90 -9.91 -1.55 13.28
C ALA A 90 -10.17 -0.57 12.12
N SER A 91 -9.22 0.35 11.88
CA SER A 91 -9.31 1.28 10.75
C SER A 91 -9.26 0.57 9.39
N ALA A 92 -8.36 -0.41 9.22
CA ALA A 92 -8.19 -1.12 7.96
C ALA A 92 -9.41 -1.96 7.60
N LEU A 93 -10.02 -2.64 8.59
CA LEU A 93 -11.24 -3.42 8.38
C LEU A 93 -12.44 -2.54 7.98
N ASN A 94 -12.50 -1.29 8.46
CA ASN A 94 -13.55 -0.35 8.05
C ASN A 94 -13.45 0.08 6.58
N THR A 95 -12.32 -0.20 5.90
CA THR A 95 -12.16 0.09 4.46
C THR A 95 -12.72 -1.01 3.56
N LEU A 96 -13.03 -2.18 4.12
CA LEU A 96 -13.60 -3.30 3.37
C LEU A 96 -14.94 -2.91 2.77
N GLY A 97 -15.25 -3.39 1.57
CA GLY A 97 -16.42 -2.95 0.82
C GLY A 97 -16.15 -1.73 -0.06
N TYR A 98 -15.51 -0.69 0.49
CA TYR A 98 -15.39 0.63 -0.16
C TYR A 98 -14.24 0.73 -1.17
N THR A 99 -13.09 0.13 -0.87
CA THR A 99 -11.90 0.24 -1.72
C THR A 99 -11.19 -1.11 -1.85
N ARG A 100 -10.37 -1.25 -2.88
CA ARG A 100 -9.51 -2.42 -3.13
C ARG A 100 -8.02 -2.10 -2.98
N HIS A 101 -7.68 -0.82 -2.90
CA HIS A 101 -6.32 -0.34 -2.66
C HIS A 101 -6.37 0.80 -1.65
N THR A 102 -5.70 0.64 -0.52
CA THR A 102 -5.82 1.56 0.61
C THR A 102 -4.58 1.54 1.50
N THR A 103 -4.33 2.62 2.23
CA THR A 103 -3.32 2.61 3.31
C THR A 103 -3.85 1.96 4.59
N GLY A 104 -5.16 1.71 4.68
CA GLY A 104 -5.83 1.15 5.86
C GLY A 104 -6.04 2.15 7.01
N TYR A 105 -5.39 3.32 6.97
CA TYR A 105 -5.45 4.32 8.03
C TYR A 105 -5.37 5.74 7.46
N LEU A 106 -6.32 6.59 7.86
CA LEU A 106 -6.55 7.92 7.28
C LEU A 106 -5.31 8.84 7.34
N PRO A 107 -4.60 8.94 8.49
CA PRO A 107 -3.33 9.68 8.56
C PRO A 107 -2.26 9.18 7.58
N HIS A 108 -2.20 7.87 7.31
CA HIS A 108 -1.29 7.33 6.29
C HIS A 108 -1.70 7.72 4.88
N ALA A 109 -3.01 7.80 4.58
CA ALA A 109 -3.48 8.27 3.27
C ALA A 109 -3.08 9.74 3.03
N PHE A 110 -3.20 10.58 4.06
CA PHE A 110 -2.75 11.96 4.00
C PHE A 110 -1.24 12.07 3.80
N MET A 111 -0.45 11.25 4.52
CA MET A 111 0.99 11.16 4.33
C MET A 111 1.36 10.73 2.90
N ALA A 112 0.67 9.72 2.35
CA ALA A 112 0.88 9.26 0.97
C ALA A 112 0.63 10.38 -0.04
N LEU A 113 -0.44 11.17 0.15
CA LEU A 113 -0.76 12.31 -0.71
C LEU A 113 0.36 13.36 -0.70
N ILE A 114 0.86 13.72 0.49
CA ILE A 114 1.97 14.67 0.62
C ILE A 114 3.22 14.15 -0.08
N ILE A 115 3.58 12.89 0.13
CA ILE A 115 4.78 12.31 -0.47
C ILE A 115 4.67 12.28 -1.99
N ASN A 116 3.51 11.89 -2.53
CA ASN A 116 3.29 11.84 -3.97
C ASN A 116 3.30 13.22 -4.62
N THR A 117 2.74 14.24 -3.95
CA THR A 117 2.76 15.61 -4.48
C THR A 117 4.18 16.21 -4.44
N MET A 118 4.92 15.99 -3.35
CA MET A 118 6.31 16.45 -3.21
C MET A 118 7.25 15.79 -4.24
N SER A 119 7.10 14.49 -4.48
CA SER A 119 7.95 13.76 -5.43
C SER A 119 7.71 14.23 -6.87
N VAL A 120 6.46 14.48 -7.26
CA VAL A 120 6.11 15.06 -8.56
C VAL A 120 6.71 16.47 -8.71
N GLN A 121 6.60 17.31 -7.67
CA GLN A 121 7.15 18.67 -7.68
C GLN A 121 8.67 18.65 -7.84
N LEU A 122 9.38 17.79 -7.09
CA LEU A 122 10.83 17.64 -7.15
C LEU A 122 11.30 17.19 -8.54
N LEU A 123 10.61 16.24 -9.15
CA LEU A 123 10.90 15.78 -10.52
C LEU A 123 10.67 16.90 -11.55
N ALA A 124 9.65 17.73 -11.37
CA ALA A 124 9.39 18.87 -12.24
C ALA A 124 10.50 19.93 -12.13
N THR A 125 10.98 20.22 -10.92
CA THR A 125 12.08 21.18 -10.70
C THR A 125 13.40 20.66 -11.26
N ARG A 126 13.69 19.37 -11.07
CA ARG A 126 14.90 18.73 -11.62
C ARG A 126 14.92 18.73 -13.16
N LYS A 127 13.78 18.49 -13.82
CA LYS A 127 13.67 18.60 -15.28
C LYS A 127 13.90 20.04 -15.78
N LYS A 128 13.40 21.05 -15.05
CA LYS A 128 13.64 22.46 -15.39
C LYS A 128 15.12 22.84 -15.29
N ALA A 129 15.80 22.41 -14.22
CA ALA A 129 17.23 22.66 -14.02
C ALA A 129 18.10 22.07 -15.15
N LEU A 130 17.88 20.79 -15.50
CA LEU A 130 18.62 20.12 -16.58
C LEU A 130 18.37 20.75 -17.97
N LYS A 131 17.19 21.32 -18.20
CA LYS A 131 16.88 22.02 -19.46
C LYS A 131 17.57 23.39 -19.55
N HIS A 132 17.82 24.03 -18.41
CA HIS A 132 18.59 25.28 -18.33
C HIS A 132 20.08 25.03 -18.52
N GLU A 133 20.60 23.90 -18.01
CA GLU A 133 21.99 23.48 -18.16
C GLU A 133 22.36 23.09 -19.60
N LYS A 134 21.42 22.49 -20.36
CA LYS A 134 21.61 22.18 -21.80
C LYS A 134 21.48 23.37 -22.76
N LYS A 135 21.07 24.55 -22.26
CA LYS A 135 20.89 25.78 -23.05
C LYS A 135 22.09 26.73 -22.94
N ASN A 136 23.03 26.43 -22.06
CA ASN A 136 24.36 27.07 -21.98
C ASN A 136 25.39 26.18 -22.66
#